data_AF-A0A4Q3BYU9-F1
#
_entry.id   AF-A0A4Q3BYU9-F1
#
_cell.length_a   1.000
_cell.length_b   1.000
_cell.length_c   1.000
_cell.angle_alpha   90.00
_cell.angle_beta   90.00
_cell.angle_gamma   90.00
#
_symmetry.space_group_name_H-M   'P 1'
#
loop_
_entity.id
_entity.type
_entity.pdbx_description
1 polymer ?
#
loop_
_entity_poly.entity_id
_entity_poly.type
_entity_poly.pdbx_seq_one_letter_code
_entity_poly.pdbx_strand_id
1 'polypeptide(L)'
;MKKITLLLVLAVAFCMSASAQIQKGNVLMGGNLSNISLGLDDPKVFSFDITPKAAWFIQDNVALGGYVNLGIKTAKGSPTTTTYGVGALGRYYT
;
A
#
# COMPACT_ATOMS: atom_id res chain seq x y z
N MET A 1 -15.73 28.77 -38.69
CA MET A 1 -16.00 28.95 -37.24
C MET A 1 -16.15 27.62 -36.52
N LYS A 2 -17.27 26.87 -36.67
CA LYS A 2 -17.56 25.65 -35.89
C LYS A 2 -16.51 24.52 -36.00
N LYS A 3 -15.84 24.39 -37.15
CA LYS A 3 -14.81 23.37 -37.41
C LYS A 3 -13.52 23.61 -36.61
N ILE A 4 -13.14 24.88 -36.43
CA ILE A 4 -11.94 25.28 -35.68
C ILE A 4 -12.19 25.11 -34.18
N THR A 5 -13.39 25.45 -33.72
CA THR A 5 -13.80 25.24 -32.33
C THR A 5 -13.81 23.74 -31.98
N LEU A 6 -14.27 22.89 -32.89
CA LEU A 6 -14.27 21.43 -32.68
C LEU A 6 -12.85 20.85 -32.62
N LEU A 7 -11.95 21.31 -33.50
CA LEU A 7 -10.54 20.92 -33.51
C LEU A 7 -9.80 21.33 -32.22
N LEU A 8 -10.08 22.54 -31.72
CA LEU A 8 -9.50 23.04 -30.47
C LEU A 8 -9.98 22.20 -29.28
N VAL A 9 -11.27 21.87 -29.22
CA VAL A 9 -11.83 21.01 -28.16
C VAL A 9 -11.24 19.60 -28.22
N LEU A 10 -11.04 19.04 -29.41
CA LEU A 10 -10.45 17.71 -29.58
C LEU A 10 -8.96 17.68 -29.17
N ALA A 11 -8.21 18.74 -29.47
CA ALA A 11 -6.81 18.88 -29.07
C ALA A 11 -6.68 18.99 -27.54
N VAL A 12 -7.56 19.77 -26.89
CA VAL A 12 -7.60 19.88 -25.43
C VAL A 12 -7.98 18.54 -24.78
N ALA A 13 -8.92 17.79 -25.38
CA ALA A 13 -9.28 16.46 -24.90
C ALA A 13 -8.13 15.44 -25.02
N PHE A 14 -7.31 15.53 -26.06
CA PHE A 14 -6.16 14.64 -26.24
C PHE A 14 -5.03 14.93 -25.25
N CYS A 15 -4.82 16.20 -24.89
CA CYS A 15 -3.87 16.60 -23.85
C CYS A 15 -4.27 16.12 -22.43
N MET A 16 -5.52 15.70 -22.22
CA MET A 16 -5.98 15.12 -20.95
C MET A 16 -5.77 13.60 -20.86
N SER A 17 -5.07 12.98 -21.82
CA SER A 17 -4.62 11.59 -21.70
C SER A 17 -3.44 11.49 -20.70
N ALA A 18 -3.73 11.71 -19.42
CA ALA A 18 -2.77 11.50 -18.34
C ALA A 18 -2.52 9.99 -18.18
N SER A 19 -1.37 9.50 -18.65
CA SER A 19 -0.91 8.15 -18.35
C SER A 19 -0.27 8.15 -16.96
N ALA A 20 -1.01 7.70 -15.94
CA ALA A 20 -0.48 7.47 -14.60
C ALA A 20 0.32 6.15 -14.53
N GLN A 21 1.17 5.90 -15.53
CA GLN A 21 1.98 4.69 -15.60
C GLN A 21 3.05 4.70 -14.51
N ILE A 22 3.31 3.53 -13.93
CA ILE A 22 4.33 3.35 -12.91
C ILE A 22 5.71 3.50 -13.55
N GLN A 23 6.38 4.61 -13.25
CA GLN A 23 7.69 4.94 -13.78
C GLN A 23 8.82 4.54 -12.82
N LYS A 24 9.96 4.19 -13.40
CA LYS A 24 11.23 4.06 -12.67
C LYS A 24 11.50 5.32 -11.84
N GLY A 25 11.90 5.12 -10.58
CA GLY A 25 12.21 6.18 -9.63
C GLY A 25 11.04 6.55 -8.69
N ASN A 26 9.82 6.11 -9.00
CA ASN A 26 8.71 6.30 -8.06
C ASN A 26 8.92 5.50 -6.77
N VAL A 27 8.26 5.95 -5.71
CA VAL A 27 8.25 5.25 -4.41
C VAL A 27 6.84 4.77 -4.12
N LEU A 28 6.68 3.47 -3.93
CA LEU A 28 5.49 2.87 -3.37
C LEU A 28 5.61 2.84 -1.86
N MET A 29 4.71 3.53 -1.16
CA MET A 29 4.57 3.43 0.28
C MET A 29 3.17 2.94 0.63
N GLY A 30 3.06 2.12 1.66
CA GLY A 30 1.77 1.64 2.14
C GLY A 30 1.90 0.86 3.44
N GLY A 31 0.80 0.27 3.87
CA GLY A 31 0.78 -0.57 5.05
C GLY A 31 -0.39 -1.54 5.00
N ASN A 32 -0.31 -2.62 5.78
CA ASN A 32 -1.46 -3.51 5.99
C ASN A 32 -1.82 -3.44 7.46
N LEU A 33 -3.11 -3.35 7.71
CA LEU A 33 -3.68 -3.51 9.04
C LEU A 33 -4.40 -4.85 9.03
N SER A 34 -4.07 -5.74 9.96
CA SER A 34 -4.63 -7.08 10.01
C SER A 34 -4.89 -7.54 11.44
N ASN A 35 -5.61 -8.64 11.56
CA ASN A 35 -5.80 -9.37 12.81
C ASN A 35 -6.34 -8.49 13.96
N ILE A 36 -7.17 -7.49 13.60
CA ILE A 36 -7.88 -6.65 14.56
C ILE A 36 -8.95 -7.53 15.20
N SER A 37 -8.73 -7.91 16.45
CA SER A 37 -9.66 -8.74 17.22
C SER A 37 -9.92 -8.12 18.58
N LEU A 38 -11.20 -8.09 18.96
CA LEU A 38 -11.71 -7.57 20.22
C LEU A 38 -12.62 -8.63 20.83
N GLY A 39 -12.03 -9.55 21.61
CA GLY A 39 -12.78 -10.53 22.39
C GLY A 39 -13.53 -9.84 23.53
N LEU A 40 -14.85 -9.99 23.55
CA LEU A 40 -15.70 -9.42 24.61
C LEU A 40 -15.84 -10.38 25.81
N ASP A 41 -15.76 -11.69 25.55
CA ASP A 41 -15.78 -12.77 26.54
C ASP A 41 -14.38 -13.12 27.07
N ASP A 42 -14.30 -13.60 28.32
CA ASP A 42 -13.04 -14.03 28.95
C ASP A 42 -12.37 -15.14 28.11
N PRO A 43 -11.10 -14.98 27.69
CA PRO A 43 -10.06 -14.11 28.28
C PRO A 43 -9.85 -12.73 27.63
N LYS A 44 -10.86 -12.11 27.00
CA LYS A 44 -10.81 -10.74 26.44
C LYS A 44 -9.56 -10.49 25.58
N VAL A 45 -9.43 -11.28 24.51
CA VAL A 45 -8.27 -11.23 23.62
C VAL A 45 -8.31 -9.96 22.78
N PHE A 46 -7.27 -9.14 22.85
CA PHE A 46 -7.01 -8.05 21.93
C PHE A 46 -5.84 -8.41 21.03
N SER A 47 -6.02 -8.36 19.72
CA SER A 47 -4.91 -8.47 18.77
C SER A 47 -4.96 -7.37 17.73
N PHE A 48 -3.78 -6.95 17.30
CA PHE A 48 -3.60 -5.93 16.29
C PHE A 48 -2.24 -6.12 15.62
N ASP A 49 -2.24 -6.21 14.29
CA ASP A 49 -1.02 -6.31 13.50
C ASP A 49 -0.97 -5.19 12.45
N ILE A 50 0.18 -4.52 12.34
CA ILE A 50 0.47 -3.49 11.35
C ILE A 50 1.74 -3.84 10.59
N THR A 51 1.68 -3.71 9.26
CA THR A 51 2.79 -4.04 8.37
C THR A 51 3.07 -2.87 7.42
N PRO A 52 3.78 -1.81 7.85
CA PRO A 52 4.24 -0.76 6.95
C PRO A 52 5.22 -1.33 5.92
N LYS A 53 5.14 -0.82 4.68
CA LYS A 53 5.99 -1.23 3.57
C LYS A 53 6.35 -0.05 2.68
N ALA A 54 7.58 -0.08 2.19
CA ALA A 54 8.09 0.88 1.22
C ALA A 54 8.89 0.14 0.15
N ALA A 55 8.72 0.54 -1.11
CA ALA A 55 9.46 0.00 -2.25
C ALA A 55 9.75 1.09 -3.28
N TRP A 56 10.91 0.98 -3.91
CA TRP A 56 11.32 1.83 -5.01
C TRP A 56 11.13 1.10 -6.34
N PHE A 57 10.62 1.82 -7.32
CA PHE A 57 10.54 1.31 -8.69
C PHE A 57 11.91 1.39 -9.36
N ILE A 58 12.63 0.27 -9.42
CA ILE A 58 13.96 0.18 -10.06
C ILE A 58 13.89 0.19 -11.59
N GLN A 59 12.73 -0.22 -12.11
CA GLN A 59 12.36 -0.21 -13.52
C GLN A 59 10.86 0.09 -13.60
N ASP A 60 10.40 0.55 -14.76
CA ASP A 60 8.98 0.67 -15.03
C ASP A 60 8.28 -0.64 -14.64
N ASN A 61 7.21 -0.52 -13.87
CA ASN A 61 6.44 -1.63 -13.32
C ASN A 61 7.16 -2.60 -12.35
N VAL A 62 8.45 -2.46 -12.05
CA VAL A 62 9.18 -3.32 -11.10
C VAL A 62 9.56 -2.56 -9.84
N ALA A 63 8.95 -2.91 -8.71
CA ALA A 63 9.25 -2.35 -7.39
C ALA A 63 10.05 -3.34 -6.53
N LEU A 64 11.09 -2.86 -5.87
CA LEU A 64 11.85 -3.60 -4.84
C LEU A 64 11.92 -2.78 -3.56
N GLY A 65 11.80 -3.42 -2.41
CA GLY A 65 11.80 -2.73 -1.14
C GLY A 65 11.75 -3.64 0.07
N GLY A 66 11.25 -3.09 1.17
CA GLY A 66 11.18 -3.77 2.45
C GLY A 66 9.91 -3.44 3.21
N TYR A 67 9.57 -4.32 4.13
CA TYR A 67 8.45 -4.14 5.04
C TYR A 67 8.88 -4.49 6.46
N VAL A 68 8.20 -3.86 7.40
CA VAL A 68 8.32 -4.18 8.82
C VAL A 68 6.98 -4.76 9.25
N ASN A 69 6.99 -5.85 10.01
CA ASN A 69 5.80 -6.41 10.63
C ASN A 69 5.87 -6.11 12.13
N LEU A 70 4.82 -5.53 12.67
CA LEU A 70 4.67 -5.21 14.08
C LEU A 70 3.30 -5.73 14.52
N GLY A 71 3.29 -6.51 15.60
CA GLY A 71 2.10 -7.16 16.08
C GLY A 71 2.03 -7.14 17.59
N ILE A 72 0.83 -6.96 18.13
CA ILE A 72 0.56 -7.08 19.56
C ILE A 72 -0.63 -7.99 19.77
N LYS A 73 -0.49 -8.92 20.71
CA LYS A 73 -1.58 -9.76 21.21
C LYS A 73 -1.57 -9.75 22.73
N THR A 74 -2.67 -9.32 23.31
CA THR A 74 -2.88 -9.27 24.76
C THR A 74 -4.12 -10.08 25.10
N ALA A 75 -4.10 -10.82 26.20
CA ALA A 75 -5.29 -11.47 26.73
C ALA A 75 -5.29 -11.35 28.26
N LYS A 76 -6.46 -11.21 28.85
CA LYS A 76 -6.65 -11.15 30.30
C LYS A 76 -6.17 -12.46 30.92
N GLY A 77 -5.20 -12.37 31.85
CA GLY A 77 -4.61 -13.54 32.51
C GLY A 77 -3.51 -14.25 31.71
N SER A 78 -3.08 -13.69 30.57
CA SER A 78 -1.99 -14.23 29.74
C SER A 78 -0.94 -13.14 29.47
N PRO A 79 0.35 -13.51 29.31
CA PRO A 79 1.37 -12.55 28.91
C PRO A 79 1.09 -11.93 27.54
N THR A 80 1.37 -10.63 27.41
CA THR A 80 1.34 -9.91 26.14
C THR A 80 2.42 -10.45 25.21
N THR A 81 2.03 -10.84 24.01
CA THR A 81 2.95 -11.26 22.94
C THR A 81 3.14 -10.13 21.96
N THR A 82 4.40 -9.73 21.75
CA THR A 82 4.78 -8.73 20.75
C THR A 82 5.54 -9.43 19.64
N THR A 83 5.02 -9.33 18.41
CA THR A 83 5.66 -9.84 17.22
C THR A 83 6.34 -8.69 16.49
N TYR A 84 7.58 -8.89 16.07
CA TYR A 84 8.29 -7.95 15.22
C TYR A 84 9.08 -8.71 14.16
N GLY A 85 9.19 -8.13 12.97
CA GLY A 85 9.92 -8.73 11.88
C GLY A 85 10.23 -7.71 10.79
N VAL A 86 11.27 -8.00 10.00
CA VAL A 86 11.63 -7.23 8.81
C VAL A 86 11.79 -8.18 7.65
N GLY A 87 11.42 -7.74 6.46
CA GLY A 87 11.51 -8.55 5.26
C GLY A 87 11.68 -7.71 4.00
N ALA A 88 12.15 -8.35 2.93
CA ALA A 88 12.20 -7.75 1.60
C ALA A 88 10.88 -7.98 0.85
N LEU A 89 10.51 -7.07 -0.04
CA LEU A 89 9.40 -7.25 -0.98
C LEU A 89 9.81 -6.91 -2.42
N GLY A 90 9.21 -7.64 -3.35
CA GLY A 90 9.26 -7.33 -4.78
C GLY A 90 7.85 -7.33 -5.35
N ARG A 91 7.55 -6.38 -6.23
CA ARG A 91 6.29 -6.32 -6.98
C ARG A 91 6.56 -6.07 -8.45
N TYR A 92 5.90 -6.83 -9.30
CA TYR A 92 5.87 -6.62 -10.73
C TYR A 92 4.43 -6.31 -11.15
N TYR A 93 4.24 -5.20 -11.84
CA TYR A 93 2.96 -4.79 -12.40
C TYR A 93 2.94 -5.20 -13.88
N THR A 94 1.92 -5.96 -14.29
CA THR A 94 1.74 -6.35 -15.69
C THR A 94 0.84 -5.36 -16.39
#